data_AF-A0A7C5QMN7-F1
#
_entry.id   AF-A0A7C5QMN7-F1
#
_cell.length_a   1.000
_cell.length_b   1.000
_cell.length_c   1.000
_cell.angle_alpha   90.00
_cell.angle_beta   90.00
_cell.angle_gamma   90.00
#
_symmetry.space_group_name_H-M   'P 1'
#
loop_
_entity.id
_entity.type
_entity.pdbx_description
1 polymer ?
#
loop_
_entity_poly.entity_id
_entity_poly.type
_entity_poly.pdbx_seq_one_letter_code
_entity_poly.pdbx_strand_id
1 'polypeptide(L)'
;MNKHDIELTCIQCGQKFIFTKAEQQQWSKRGFVHYPKRCKKCREERRKKAQEYYGIYNGSYMNEYRSPAFRNEQKNYQSIYRSPMDSAKIIHKGYEIICARCGQSDVIPFKPPAGRQVFCHDCYEAIKLEEKSKNNEIKAGTGEENRMGNGIENENSEQMPTEDEELSLKEQESQEKNR
;
A
#
# COMPACT_ATOMS: atom_id res chain seq x y z
N MET A 1 -6.32 1.36 33.75
CA MET A 1 -6.77 -0.02 33.46
C MET A 1 -7.29 -0.63 34.74
N ASN A 2 -8.43 -1.30 34.68
CA ASN A 2 -9.02 -1.97 35.83
C ASN A 2 -8.18 -3.21 36.18
N LYS A 3 -8.05 -3.51 37.48
CA LYS A 3 -7.20 -4.60 38.00
C LYS A 3 -7.97 -5.91 38.24
N HIS A 4 -9.23 -5.97 37.81
CA HIS A 4 -10.16 -7.07 38.08
C HIS A 4 -10.82 -7.53 36.79
N ASP A 5 -11.42 -8.73 36.83
CA ASP A 5 -12.16 -9.30 35.72
C ASP A 5 -13.44 -8.50 35.46
N ILE A 6 -13.74 -8.23 34.20
CA ILE A 6 -14.90 -7.42 33.80
C ILE A 6 -15.81 -8.27 32.92
N GLU A 7 -17.10 -8.28 33.23
CA GLU A 7 -18.11 -8.86 32.35
C GLU A 7 -18.54 -7.86 31.29
N LEU A 8 -18.45 -8.25 30.03
CA LEU A 8 -18.84 -7.44 28.88
C LEU A 8 -19.95 -8.15 28.09
N THR A 9 -20.84 -7.36 27.49
CA THR A 9 -21.93 -7.89 26.66
C THR A 9 -21.57 -7.79 25.19
N CYS A 10 -21.69 -8.89 24.45
CA CYS A 10 -21.42 -8.91 23.01
C CYS A 10 -22.52 -8.16 22.25
N ILE A 11 -22.13 -7.18 21.41
CA ILE A 11 -23.08 -6.43 20.58
C ILE A 11 -23.75 -7.28 19.48
N GLN A 12 -23.18 -8.42 19.12
CA GLN A 12 -23.68 -9.24 18.00
C GLN A 12 -24.59 -10.38 18.47
N CYS A 13 -24.25 -11.07 19.56
CA CYS A 13 -25.03 -12.20 20.07
C CYS A 13 -25.70 -11.94 21.43
N GLY A 14 -25.46 -10.78 22.06
CA GLY A 14 -25.99 -10.44 23.38
C GLY A 14 -25.39 -11.25 24.55
N GLN A 15 -24.54 -12.24 24.28
CA GLN A 15 -23.95 -13.07 25.34
C GLN A 15 -22.94 -12.26 26.16
N LYS A 16 -23.02 -12.43 27.48
CA LYS A 16 -22.02 -11.93 28.42
C LYS A 16 -20.75 -12.78 28.30
N PHE A 17 -19.59 -12.14 28.32
CA PHE A 17 -18.29 -12.81 28.35
C PHE A 17 -17.35 -12.08 29.31
N ILE A 18 -16.45 -12.83 29.92
CA ILE A 18 -15.49 -12.30 30.90
C ILE A 18 -14.25 -11.82 30.15
N PHE A 19 -13.84 -10.59 30.45
CA PHE A 19 -12.57 -10.03 30.03
C PHE A 19 -11.62 -10.04 31.23
N THR A 20 -10.80 -11.07 31.29
CA THR A 20 -9.97 -11.34 32.47
C THR A 20 -8.84 -10.31 32.61
N LYS A 21 -8.33 -10.13 33.83
CA LYS A 21 -7.19 -9.27 34.12
C LYS A 21 -5.96 -9.61 33.25
N ALA A 22 -5.72 -10.89 33.00
CA ALA A 22 -4.61 -11.34 32.15
C ALA A 22 -4.79 -10.87 30.70
N GLU A 23 -6.01 -11.01 30.15
CA GLU A 23 -6.32 -10.52 28.81
C GLU A 23 -6.26 -8.99 28.71
N GLN A 24 -6.70 -8.27 29.76
CA GLN A 24 -6.58 -6.81 29.84
C GLN A 24 -5.12 -6.35 29.76
N GLN A 25 -4.21 -7.00 30.49
CA GLN A 25 -2.78 -6.69 30.44
C GLN A 25 -2.21 -6.89 29.03
N GLN A 26 -2.58 -7.98 28.36
CA GLN A 26 -2.17 -8.21 26.98
C GLN A 26 -2.76 -7.17 26.03
N TRP A 27 -4.00 -6.74 26.26
CA TRP A 27 -4.70 -5.75 25.46
C TRP A 27 -3.99 -4.40 25.47
N SER A 28 -3.56 -3.96 26.64
CA SER A 28 -2.86 -2.68 26.75
C SER A 28 -1.39 -2.73 26.38
N LYS A 29 -0.73 -3.89 26.54
CA LYS A 29 0.59 -4.11 25.92
C LYS A 29 0.54 -3.96 24.39
N ARG A 30 -0.59 -4.31 23.77
CA ARG A 30 -0.83 -4.12 22.33
C ARG A 30 -1.25 -2.68 21.96
N GLY A 31 -1.39 -1.77 22.92
CA GLY A 31 -1.77 -0.38 22.67
C GLY A 31 -3.26 -0.15 22.40
N PHE A 32 -4.13 -1.10 22.72
CA PHE A 32 -5.57 -0.91 22.54
C PHE A 32 -6.18 -0.10 23.70
N VAL A 33 -6.84 1.01 23.34
CA VAL A 33 -7.49 1.93 24.29
C VAL A 33 -8.90 1.47 24.68
N HIS A 34 -9.59 0.76 23.78
CA HIS A 34 -10.99 0.37 23.98
C HIS A 34 -11.15 -1.13 24.26
N TYR A 35 -12.16 -1.45 25.07
CA TYR A 35 -12.55 -2.81 25.40
C TYR A 35 -13.13 -3.57 24.19
N PRO A 36 -12.97 -4.90 24.13
CA PRO A 36 -13.57 -5.71 23.08
C PRO A 36 -15.10 -5.61 23.12
N LYS A 37 -15.72 -5.20 22.01
CA LYS A 37 -17.19 -5.09 21.87
C LYS A 37 -17.88 -6.41 21.50
N ARG A 38 -17.12 -7.42 21.07
CA ARG A 38 -17.62 -8.72 20.59
C ARG A 38 -16.89 -9.86 21.27
N CYS A 39 -17.64 -10.91 21.60
CA CYS A 39 -17.09 -12.14 22.16
C CYS A 39 -16.15 -12.85 21.17
N LYS A 40 -15.36 -13.80 21.67
CA LYS A 40 -14.39 -14.56 20.87
C LYS A 40 -15.04 -15.27 19.68
N LYS A 41 -16.19 -15.92 19.89
CA LYS A 41 -16.96 -16.63 18.86
C LYS A 41 -17.34 -15.71 17.70
N CYS A 42 -17.99 -14.58 17.97
CA CYS A 42 -18.39 -13.64 16.92
C CYS A 42 -17.19 -13.01 16.18
N ARG A 43 -16.04 -12.81 16.86
CA ARG A 43 -14.82 -12.34 16.20
C ARG A 43 -14.25 -13.38 15.25
N GLU A 44 -14.21 -14.66 15.66
CA GLU A 44 -13.72 -15.77 14.85
C GLU A 44 -14.64 -16.07 13.67
N GLU A 45 -15.96 -16.11 13.88
CA GLU A 45 -16.94 -16.28 12.81
C GLU A 45 -16.85 -15.17 11.77
N ARG A 46 -16.66 -13.92 12.19
CA ARG A 46 -16.45 -12.81 11.24
C ARG A 46 -15.15 -12.99 10.47
N ARG A 47 -14.09 -13.48 11.10
CA ARG A 47 -12.83 -13.81 10.43
C ARG A 47 -13.03 -14.92 9.40
N LYS A 48 -13.75 -15.99 9.76
CA LYS A 48 -14.08 -17.11 8.86
C LYS A 48 -14.96 -16.65 7.70
N LYS A 49 -16.03 -15.90 7.96
CA LYS A 49 -16.90 -15.33 6.92
C LYS A 49 -16.16 -14.37 6.00
N ALA A 50 -15.23 -13.57 6.53
CA ALA A 50 -14.37 -12.73 5.71
C ALA A 50 -13.42 -13.57 4.82
N GLN A 51 -12.87 -14.67 5.35
CA GLN A 51 -12.08 -15.63 4.57
C GLN A 51 -12.91 -16.34 3.50
N GLU A 52 -14.15 -16.70 3.80
CA GLU A 52 -15.06 -17.37 2.86
C GLU A 52 -15.56 -16.42 1.76
N TYR A 53 -15.92 -15.19 2.11
CA TYR A 53 -16.42 -14.17 1.18
C TYR A 53 -15.32 -13.53 0.33
N TYR A 54 -14.09 -13.37 0.86
CA TYR A 54 -12.90 -12.92 0.13
C TYR A 54 -11.90 -14.07 -0.09
N GLY A 55 -12.38 -15.29 -0.35
CA GLY A 55 -11.57 -16.53 -0.45
C GLY A 55 -10.53 -16.62 -1.56
N ILE A 56 -10.13 -15.50 -2.14
CA ILE A 56 -9.07 -15.36 -3.14
C ILE A 56 -8.33 -14.07 -2.79
N TYR A 57 -7.00 -14.12 -2.60
CA TYR A 57 -6.11 -13.06 -2.09
C TYR A 57 -6.05 -12.89 -0.58
N ASN A 58 -5.22 -13.69 0.06
CA ASN A 58 -4.21 -13.16 1.00
C ASN A 58 -3.03 -14.14 1.05
N GLY A 59 -1.93 -13.83 0.35
CA GLY A 59 -0.70 -14.60 0.52
C GLY A 59 0.49 -14.42 -0.44
N SER A 60 0.45 -13.58 -1.50
CA SER A 60 1.64 -13.41 -2.38
C SER A 60 1.87 -12.03 -3.01
N TYR A 61 0.92 -11.10 -3.02
CA TYR A 61 1.17 -9.76 -3.61
C TYR A 61 0.53 -8.65 -2.80
N MET A 62 1.09 -8.38 -1.62
CA MET A 62 1.11 -7.09 -0.89
C MET A 62 1.87 -7.27 0.43
N ASN A 63 3.07 -7.87 0.39
CA ASN A 63 4.08 -7.72 1.45
C ASN A 63 5.27 -6.84 1.00
N GLU A 64 5.14 -6.15 -0.14
CA GLU A 64 6.09 -5.12 -0.58
C GLU A 64 5.62 -3.67 -0.31
N TYR A 65 4.50 -3.50 0.41
CA TYR A 65 4.11 -2.20 0.99
C TYR A 65 3.90 -2.28 2.50
N ARG A 66 4.65 -3.15 3.18
CA ARG A 66 5.15 -2.84 4.52
C ARG A 66 6.54 -2.25 4.35
N SER A 67 6.59 -0.98 3.94
CA SER A 67 7.84 -0.24 3.72
C SER A 67 8.80 -0.42 4.91
N PRO A 68 10.01 -0.95 4.70
CA PRO A 68 11.05 -1.01 5.73
C PRO A 68 11.70 0.35 6.06
N ALA A 69 11.20 1.47 5.54
CA ALA A 69 11.73 2.80 5.83
C ALA A 69 10.76 3.61 6.70
N PHE A 70 11.32 4.38 7.63
CA PHE A 70 10.68 5.34 8.56
C PHE A 70 10.41 4.87 10.00
N ARG A 71 11.45 4.38 10.67
CA ARG A 71 11.77 4.94 12.00
C ARG A 71 12.41 6.31 11.77
N ASN A 72 11.60 7.37 11.68
CA ASN A 72 11.92 8.83 11.60
C ASN A 72 11.56 9.56 10.29
N GLU A 73 10.36 10.14 10.20
CA GLU A 73 10.19 11.56 9.89
C GLU A 73 8.71 11.93 9.75
N GLN A 74 8.34 13.01 10.42
CA GLN A 74 7.01 13.61 10.42
C GLN A 74 6.73 14.26 9.05
N LYS A 75 6.37 13.48 8.04
CA LYS A 75 5.79 14.05 6.81
C LYS A 75 4.61 13.21 6.31
N ASN A 76 3.44 13.62 6.77
CA ASN A 76 2.25 13.89 5.95
C ASN A 76 2.06 12.96 4.73
N TYR A 77 1.65 11.72 4.97
CA TYR A 77 1.09 10.87 3.93
C TYR A 77 -0.43 10.88 4.06
N GLN A 78 -1.08 11.75 3.30
CA GLN A 78 -2.54 11.77 3.17
C GLN A 78 -3.01 10.47 2.54
N SER A 79 -3.56 9.61 3.40
CA SER A 79 -4.22 8.34 3.09
C SER A 79 -5.32 8.50 2.02
N ILE A 80 -5.23 7.64 1.01
CA ILE A 80 -6.18 7.43 -0.10
C ILE A 80 -7.40 6.59 0.28
N TYR A 81 -7.59 6.29 1.57
CA TYR A 81 -8.84 5.70 2.08
C TYR A 81 -9.60 6.72 2.92
N ARG A 82 -10.40 7.55 2.25
CA ARG A 82 -11.43 8.35 2.92
C ARG A 82 -12.57 7.44 3.35
N SER A 83 -12.76 7.35 4.66
CA SER A 83 -13.89 6.70 5.31
C SER A 83 -15.23 7.14 4.67
N PRO A 84 -16.19 6.22 4.40
CA PRO A 84 -17.49 6.55 3.81
C PRO A 84 -18.42 7.46 4.65
N MET A 85 -17.97 7.97 5.80
CA MET A 85 -18.77 8.79 6.72
C MET A 85 -18.30 10.24 6.87
N ASP A 86 -17.19 10.64 6.23
CA ASP A 86 -16.81 12.05 6.11
C ASP A 86 -17.16 12.59 4.72
N SER A 87 -18.39 12.34 4.28
CA SER A 87 -19.02 13.03 3.15
C SER A 87 -19.43 14.45 3.54
N ALA A 88 -18.53 15.19 4.21
CA ALA A 88 -18.53 16.63 4.14
C ALA A 88 -18.30 16.97 2.67
N LYS A 89 -19.43 17.13 1.96
CA LYS A 89 -19.58 17.43 0.54
C LYS A 89 -18.47 18.39 0.11
N ILE A 90 -17.42 17.88 -0.53
CA ILE A 90 -16.40 18.73 -1.12
C ILE A 90 -17.06 19.39 -2.31
N ILE A 91 -17.52 20.62 -2.10
CA ILE A 91 -18.06 21.45 -3.15
C ILE A 91 -16.86 21.87 -3.99
N HIS A 92 -16.49 21.03 -4.97
CA HIS A 92 -15.53 21.40 -5.98
C HIS A 92 -16.12 22.55 -6.78
N LYS A 93 -15.40 23.67 -6.85
CA LYS A 93 -15.73 24.79 -7.73
C LYS A 93 -15.65 24.26 -9.17
N GLY A 94 -16.81 24.00 -9.78
CA GLY A 94 -16.89 23.60 -11.17
C GLY A 94 -16.34 24.71 -12.07
N TYR A 95 -15.60 24.34 -13.10
CA TYR A 95 -15.11 25.25 -14.12
C TYR A 95 -15.93 25.01 -15.38
N GLU A 96 -16.57 26.06 -15.87
CA GLU A 96 -17.23 26.06 -17.17
C GLU A 96 -16.18 26.02 -18.27
N ILE A 97 -16.37 25.10 -19.20
CA ILE A 97 -15.51 24.90 -20.36
C ILE A 97 -16.36 24.86 -21.62
N ILE A 98 -15.75 25.20 -22.76
CA ILE A 98 -16.34 25.00 -24.08
C ILE A 98 -15.54 23.89 -24.76
N CYS A 99 -16.20 22.80 -25.15
CA CYS A 99 -15.56 21.69 -25.82
C CYS A 99 -15.01 22.11 -27.19
N ALA A 100 -13.71 21.89 -27.43
CA ALA A 100 -13.08 22.27 -28.69
C ALA A 100 -13.55 21.43 -29.91
N ARG A 101 -14.17 20.26 -29.69
CA ARG A 101 -14.67 19.38 -30.76
C ARG A 101 -16.12 19.66 -31.13
N CYS A 102 -17.02 19.71 -30.15
CA CYS A 102 -18.47 19.87 -30.39
C CYS A 102 -19.02 21.26 -30.09
N GLY A 103 -18.23 22.14 -29.45
CA GLY A 103 -18.65 23.51 -29.10
C GLY A 103 -19.62 23.61 -27.92
N GLN A 104 -20.04 22.50 -27.32
CA GLN A 104 -20.95 22.52 -26.17
C GLN A 104 -20.25 22.97 -24.88
N SER A 105 -20.98 23.68 -24.03
CA SER A 105 -20.53 24.06 -22.68
C SER A 105 -20.70 22.91 -21.70
N ASP A 106 -19.69 22.63 -20.89
CA ASP A 106 -19.71 21.56 -19.88
C ASP A 106 -19.01 22.04 -18.59
N VAL A 107 -19.23 21.35 -17.47
CA VAL A 107 -18.68 21.71 -16.15
C VAL A 107 -17.77 20.62 -15.62
N ILE A 108 -16.49 20.96 -15.45
CA ILE A 108 -15.47 20.02 -14.95
C ILE A 108 -15.01 20.38 -13.52
N PRO A 109 -14.59 19.39 -12.70
CA PRO A 109 -14.22 19.63 -11.30
C PRO A 109 -12.79 20.15 -11.12
N PHE A 110 -12.02 20.27 -12.21
CA PHE A 110 -10.61 20.68 -12.19
C PHE A 110 -10.40 21.93 -13.07
N LYS A 111 -9.41 22.74 -12.68
CA LYS A 111 -9.04 23.94 -13.44
C LYS A 111 -8.40 23.52 -14.77
N PRO A 112 -8.92 23.95 -15.94
CA PRO A 112 -8.29 23.67 -17.22
C PRO A 112 -6.83 24.18 -17.28
N PRO A 113 -5.88 23.40 -17.81
CA PRO A 113 -4.53 23.88 -18.06
C PRO A 113 -4.51 24.92 -19.20
N ALA A 114 -3.73 25.99 -19.04
CA ALA A 114 -3.54 26.98 -20.09
C ALA A 114 -2.70 26.39 -21.24
N GLY A 115 -3.13 26.62 -22.49
CA GLY A 115 -2.40 26.18 -23.69
C GLY A 115 -2.78 24.79 -24.23
N ARG A 116 -3.74 24.07 -23.62
CA ARG A 116 -4.26 22.80 -24.15
C ARG A 116 -5.76 22.86 -24.39
N GLN A 117 -6.20 22.28 -25.52
CA GLN A 117 -7.63 22.14 -25.85
C GLN A 117 -8.36 21.23 -24.84
N VAL A 118 -9.55 21.65 -24.44
CA VAL A 118 -10.40 20.94 -23.48
C VAL A 118 -11.59 20.32 -24.20
N PHE A 119 -11.99 19.13 -23.79
CA PHE A 119 -13.07 18.36 -24.39
C PHE A 119 -14.10 17.96 -23.34
N CYS A 120 -15.38 17.84 -23.75
CA CYS A 120 -16.39 17.17 -22.94
C CYS A 120 -16.05 15.68 -22.79
N HIS A 121 -16.73 15.02 -21.85
CA HIS A 121 -16.49 13.61 -21.54
C HIS A 121 -16.56 12.72 -22.79
N ASP A 122 -17.63 12.82 -23.56
CA ASP A 122 -17.87 11.97 -24.74
C ASP A 122 -16.82 12.20 -25.84
N CYS A 123 -16.50 13.48 -26.11
CA CYS A 123 -15.50 13.83 -27.13
C CYS A 123 -14.10 13.37 -26.72
N TYR A 124 -13.77 13.43 -25.42
CA TYR A 124 -12.48 12.96 -24.90
C TYR A 124 -12.34 11.45 -25.04
N GLU A 125 -13.39 10.68 -24.75
CA GLU A 125 -13.38 9.23 -24.90
C GLU A 125 -13.22 8.81 -26.37
N ALA A 126 -13.93 9.48 -27.28
CA ALA A 126 -13.81 9.23 -28.71
C ALA A 126 -12.37 9.48 -29.23
N ILE A 127 -11.76 10.61 -28.86
CA ILE A 127 -10.36 10.91 -29.23
C ILE A 127 -9.40 9.85 -28.66
N LYS A 128 -9.60 9.45 -27.41
CA LYS A 128 -8.77 8.43 -26.75
C LYS A 128 -8.86 7.07 -27.44
N LEU A 129 -10.02 6.71 -28.00
CA LEU A 129 -10.19 5.48 -28.78
C LEU A 129 -9.51 5.60 -30.15
N GLU A 130 -9.63 6.74 -30.83
CA GLU A 130 -8.95 7.03 -32.11
C GLU A 130 -7.41 7.01 -31.99
N GLU A 131 -6.84 7.46 -30.88
CA GLU A 131 -5.39 7.39 -30.62
C GLU A 131 -4.91 5.96 -30.40
N LYS A 132 -5.72 5.12 -29.74
CA LYS A 132 -5.37 3.71 -29.47
C LYS A 132 -5.33 2.88 -30.75
N SER A 133 -6.24 3.10 -31.70
CA SER A 133 -6.23 2.38 -32.97
C SER A 133 -5.00 2.70 -33.81
N LYS A 134 -4.58 3.97 -33.85
CA LYS A 134 -3.36 4.41 -34.55
C LYS A 134 -2.07 3.86 -33.92
N ASN A 135 -2.02 3.79 -32.59
CA ASN A 135 -0.87 3.24 -31.87
C ASN A 135 -0.75 1.70 -31.99
N ASN A 136 -1.85 0.99 -32.29
CA ASN A 136 -1.82 -0.45 -32.52
C ASN A 136 -1.30 -0.84 -33.92
N GLU A 137 -1.41 0.03 -34.92
CA GLU A 137 -0.83 -0.21 -36.25
C GLU A 137 0.70 -0.10 -36.24
N ILE A 138 1.28 0.75 -35.39
CA ILE A 138 2.74 0.93 -35.26
C ILE A 138 3.41 -0.28 -34.59
N LYS A 139 2.72 -0.96 -33.67
CA LYS A 139 3.25 -2.16 -32.98
C LYS A 139 3.18 -3.45 -33.81
N ALA A 140 2.46 -3.45 -34.93
CA ALA A 140 2.41 -4.59 -35.85
C ALA A 140 3.59 -4.59 -36.85
N GLY A 141 4.37 -3.51 -36.93
CA GLY A 141 5.42 -3.32 -37.96
C GLY A 141 6.88 -3.49 -37.50
N THR A 142 7.15 -3.69 -36.20
CA THR A 142 8.52 -3.91 -35.70
C THR A 142 8.52 -5.03 -34.67
N GLY A 143 8.53 -6.28 -35.14
CA GLY A 143 8.36 -7.46 -34.29
C GLY A 143 9.06 -8.70 -34.82
N GLU A 144 10.28 -8.56 -35.33
CA GLU A 144 11.27 -9.60 -35.68
C GLU A 144 12.50 -8.72 -36.00
N GLU A 145 13.63 -8.72 -35.30
CA GLU A 145 14.61 -9.79 -35.06
C GLU A 145 15.55 -9.27 -33.96
N ASN A 146 15.76 -10.02 -32.89
CA ASN A 146 17.04 -10.17 -32.17
C ASN A 146 16.84 -10.99 -30.90
N ARG A 147 16.54 -12.27 -31.15
CA ARG A 147 16.77 -13.38 -30.25
C ARG A 147 18.17 -13.91 -30.53
N MET A 148 19.22 -13.18 -30.17
CA MET A 148 20.58 -13.71 -30.08
C MET A 148 21.30 -12.99 -28.94
N GLY A 149 21.77 -13.78 -27.98
CA GLY A 149 22.55 -13.28 -26.86
C GLY A 149 23.87 -12.68 -27.32
N ASN A 150 24.39 -11.76 -26.53
CA ASN A 150 25.82 -11.58 -26.37
C ASN A 150 26.11 -11.69 -24.89
N GLY A 151 26.81 -12.76 -24.53
CA GLY A 151 27.50 -12.85 -23.26
C GLY A 151 28.53 -11.73 -23.19
N ILE A 152 28.47 -10.98 -22.10
CA ILE A 152 29.67 -10.34 -21.58
C ILE A 152 30.07 -11.24 -20.42
N GLU A 153 31.10 -12.04 -20.67
CA GLU A 153 31.88 -12.70 -19.63
C GLU A 153 32.50 -11.59 -18.79
N ASN A 154 31.88 -11.27 -17.66
CA ASN A 154 32.55 -10.51 -16.61
C ASN A 154 33.16 -11.51 -15.64
N GLU A 155 34.37 -11.94 -15.98
CA GLU A 155 35.34 -12.41 -15.00
C GLU A 155 35.66 -11.24 -14.06
N ASN A 156 34.97 -11.19 -12.92
CA ASN A 156 35.42 -10.49 -11.72
C ASN A 156 34.68 -11.08 -10.52
N SER A 157 35.07 -12.30 -10.18
CA SER A 157 34.86 -12.88 -8.87
C SER A 157 35.85 -12.24 -7.89
N GLU A 158 35.53 -11.06 -7.37
CA GLU A 158 36.16 -10.58 -6.15
C GLU A 158 35.63 -11.44 -5.00
N GLN A 159 36.50 -12.34 -4.54
CA GLN A 159 36.30 -13.18 -3.38
C GLN A 159 36.13 -12.29 -2.15
N MET A 160 34.97 -12.37 -1.52
CA MET A 160 34.79 -11.85 -0.16
C MET A 160 35.63 -12.72 0.80
N PRO A 161 36.53 -12.15 1.62
CA PRO A 161 37.27 -12.91 2.61
C PRO A 161 36.31 -13.44 3.68
N THR A 162 36.49 -14.71 4.02
CA THR A 162 35.73 -15.43 5.04
C THR A 162 36.12 -14.99 6.46
N GLU A 163 35.18 -15.06 7.40
CA GLU A 163 35.26 -14.57 8.79
C GLU A 163 36.38 -15.20 9.66
N ASP A 164 37.21 -16.10 9.11
CA ASP A 164 38.32 -16.74 9.82
C ASP A 164 39.65 -15.97 9.72
N GLU A 165 39.76 -14.95 8.86
CA GLU A 165 41.00 -14.18 8.66
C GLU A 165 41.09 -12.90 9.54
N GLU A 166 39.96 -12.45 10.09
CA GLU A 166 39.89 -11.23 10.94
C GLU A 166 40.36 -11.46 12.39
N LEU A 167 40.58 -12.73 12.79
CA LEU A 167 41.06 -13.07 14.13
C LEU A 167 42.60 -13.12 14.24
N SER A 168 43.32 -13.19 13.12
CA SER A 168 44.80 -13.22 13.09
C SER A 168 45.43 -11.84 13.30
N LEU A 169 44.74 -10.76 12.90
CA LEU A 169 45.26 -9.38 13.01
C LEU A 169 45.08 -8.77 14.41
N LYS A 170 44.27 -9.36 15.30
CA LYS A 170 44.09 -8.89 16.69
C LYS A 170 45.10 -9.48 17.67
N GLU A 171 45.80 -10.57 17.31
CA GLU A 171 46.86 -11.14 18.15
C GLU A 171 48.22 -10.45 17.94
N GLN A 172 48.47 -9.81 16.80
CA GLN A 172 49.72 -9.11 16.54
C GLN A 172 49.80 -7.71 17.18
N GLU A 173 48.69 -6.98 17.30
CA GLU A 173 48.66 -5.67 17.99
C GLU A 173 48.79 -5.76 19.53
N SER A 174 48.59 -6.94 20.12
CA SER A 174 48.73 -7.15 21.57
C SER A 174 50.16 -7.51 21.99
N GLN A 175 51.06 -7.84 21.05
CA GLN A 175 52.48 -8.09 21.33
C GLN A 175 53.39 -6.86 21.13
N GLU A 176 52.97 -5.84 20.37
CA GLU A 176 53.75 -4.58 20.23
C GLU A 176 53.47 -3.54 21.32
N LYS A 177 52.45 -3.72 22.18
CA LYS A 177 52.18 -2.84 23.34
C LYS A 177 52.81 -3.30 24.66
N ASN A 178 53.59 -4.38 24.65
CA ASN A 178 54.35 -4.87 25.81
C ASN A 178 55.87 -4.91 25.56
N ARG A 179 56.40 -3.97 24.76
CA ARG A 179 57.82 -3.66 24.70
C ARG A 179 58.07 -2.17 24.88
#